data_AF-A0A401SIL1-F1
#
_entry.id   AF-A0A401SIL1-F1
#
_cell.length_a   1.000
_cell.length_b   1.000
_cell.length_c   1.000
_cell.angle_alpha   90.00
_cell.angle_beta   90.00
_cell.angle_gamma   90.00
#
_symmetry.space_group_name_H-M   'P 1'
#
loop_
_entity.id
_entity.type
_entity.pdbx_description
1 polymer ?
#
loop_
_entity_poly.entity_id
_entity_poly.type
_entity_poly.pdbx_seq_one_letter_code
_entity_poly.pdbx_strand_id
1 'polypeptide(L)'
;MLVILLNCVTLGMYQPCEDVDCSSDRCRILQAFDDFIFIFFAMEMVVKMVALGIIGKKCYLGDTWNRLDFFIVMSGIVEYSLDLQNVSLSAIRTVRVLRPLKAINRVPSMRILVNLLLDTLPMLGNVLLLCFFVFFIFGIIGVQLWAGLLRNRCFLEENLTFVERERIQQDPSIAAHLPGSEIPAADTESDGI
;
A
#
# COMPACT_ATOMS: atom_id res chain seq x y z
N MET A 1 10.52 20.40 21.02
CA MET A 1 11.20 20.97 19.83
C MET A 1 12.53 20.26 19.57
N LEU A 2 13.50 20.24 20.49
CA LEU A 2 14.76 19.49 20.32
C LEU A 2 14.58 18.01 19.99
N VAL A 3 13.68 17.32 20.70
CA VAL A 3 13.35 15.89 20.44
C VAL A 3 12.76 15.68 19.03
N ILE A 4 12.06 16.68 18.51
CA ILE A 4 11.43 16.63 17.18
C ILE A 4 12.50 16.80 16.10
N LEU A 5 13.41 17.77 16.27
CA LEU A 5 14.56 17.95 15.37
C LEU A 5 15.43 16.69 15.33
N LEU A 6 15.67 16.08 16.49
CA LEU A 6 16.45 14.85 16.60
C LEU A 6 15.75 13.71 15.84
N ASN A 7 14.43 13.53 16.01
CA ASN A 7 13.65 12.54 15.24
C ASN A 7 13.66 12.81 13.72
N CYS A 8 13.60 14.06 13.28
CA CYS A 8 13.71 14.42 11.86
C CYS A 8 15.09 14.07 11.27
N VAL A 9 16.17 14.26 12.03
CA VAL A 9 17.52 13.84 11.62
C VAL A 9 17.61 12.31 11.56
N THR A 10 17.05 11.61 12.55
CA THR A 10 17.01 10.13 12.57
C THR A 10 16.26 9.55 11.36
N LEU A 11 15.10 10.14 11.01
CA LEU A 11 14.33 9.78 9.83
C LEU A 11 15.04 10.13 8.52
N GLY A 12 15.75 11.26 8.45
CA GLY A 12 16.53 11.65 7.27
C GLY A 12 17.75 10.76 7.02
N MET A 13 18.24 10.09 8.06
CA MET A 13 19.33 9.10 7.98
C MET A 13 18.85 7.68 7.70
N TYR A 14 17.55 7.43 7.62
CA TYR A 14 16.98 6.11 7.39
C TYR A 14 17.13 5.70 5.93
N GLN A 15 17.77 4.54 5.66
CA GLN A 15 18.11 4.09 4.32
C GLN A 15 17.33 2.80 3.98
N PRO A 16 16.19 2.90 3.26
CA PRO A 16 15.21 1.81 3.16
C PRO A 16 15.67 0.57 2.39
N CYS A 17 16.80 0.62 1.68
CA CYS A 17 17.28 -0.49 0.84
C CYS A 17 18.15 -1.53 1.57
N GLU A 18 18.61 -1.27 2.80
CA GLU A 18 19.56 -2.15 3.51
C GLU A 18 18.99 -2.77 4.81
N ASP A 19 17.82 -2.31 5.25
CA ASP A 19 17.27 -2.59 6.59
C ASP A 19 16.09 -3.59 6.61
N VAL A 20 15.92 -4.41 5.57
CA VAL A 20 14.85 -5.44 5.55
C VAL A 20 15.06 -6.54 6.59
N ASP A 21 16.32 -6.89 6.85
CA ASP A 21 16.75 -7.71 7.98
C ASP A 21 17.68 -6.82 8.82
N CYS A 22 17.16 -6.31 9.94
CA CYS A 22 17.80 -5.32 10.82
C CYS A 22 19.01 -5.94 11.57
N SER A 23 20.02 -6.37 10.82
CA SER A 23 21.24 -7.04 11.29
C SER A 23 22.37 -6.06 11.57
N SER A 24 22.28 -4.82 11.07
CA SER A 24 23.31 -3.79 11.26
C SER A 24 23.12 -3.05 12.59
N ASP A 25 24.21 -2.78 13.30
CA ASP A 25 24.19 -2.04 14.58
C ASP A 25 23.52 -0.66 14.45
N ARG A 26 23.60 -0.04 13.26
CA ARG A 26 22.95 1.25 12.96
C ARG A 26 21.44 1.15 13.00
N CYS A 27 20.86 0.12 12.39
CA CYS A 27 19.42 -0.12 12.39
C CYS A 27 18.90 -0.30 13.83
N ARG A 28 19.63 -1.07 14.66
CA ARG A 28 19.27 -1.30 16.06
C ARG A 28 19.30 -0.02 16.91
N ILE A 29 20.31 0.83 16.70
CA ILE A 29 20.41 2.12 17.40
C ILE A 29 19.27 3.06 16.97
N LEU A 30 19.00 3.17 15.66
CA LEU A 30 17.92 4.00 15.14
C LEU A 30 16.55 3.55 15.69
N GLN A 31 16.29 2.25 15.68
CA GLN A 31 15.05 1.69 16.20
C GLN A 31 14.88 1.96 17.70
N ALA A 32 15.94 1.79 18.48
CA ALA A 32 15.92 2.10 19.91
C ALA A 32 15.62 3.58 20.19
N PHE A 33 16.17 4.51 19.38
CA PHE A 33 15.84 5.93 19.48
C PHE A 33 14.38 6.21 19.13
N ASP A 34 13.86 5.60 18.06
CA ASP A 34 12.46 5.78 17.66
C ASP A 34 11.46 5.25 18.69
N ASP A 35 11.79 4.12 19.32
CA ASP A 35 11.01 3.52 20.41
C ASP A 35 11.06 4.38 21.69
N PHE A 36 12.24 4.90 22.04
CA PHE A 36 12.38 5.85 23.17
C PHE A 36 11.53 7.11 22.95
N ILE A 37 11.60 7.67 21.75
CA ILE A 37 10.81 8.84 21.35
C ILE A 37 9.31 8.52 21.37
N PHE A 38 8.92 7.31 20.93
CA PHE A 38 7.54 6.84 21.02
C PHE A 38 7.03 6.80 22.47
N ILE A 39 7.79 6.22 23.39
CA ILE A 39 7.41 6.13 24.82
C ILE A 39 7.27 7.53 25.44
N PHE A 40 8.24 8.42 25.18
CA PHE A 40 8.19 9.80 25.68
C PHE A 40 6.93 10.52 25.20
N PHE A 41 6.55 10.34 23.92
CA PHE A 41 5.36 10.96 23.36
C PHE A 41 4.06 10.30 23.83
N ALA A 42 4.03 8.99 24.01
CA ALA A 42 2.91 8.29 24.63
C ALA A 42 2.66 8.84 26.05
N MET A 43 3.72 9.08 26.82
CA MET A 43 3.61 9.70 28.13
C MET A 43 3.07 11.14 28.05
N GLU A 44 3.59 11.97 27.15
CA GLU A 44 3.07 13.34 26.94
C GLU A 44 1.57 13.33 26.57
N MET A 45 1.14 12.36 25.77
CA MET A 45 -0.24 12.17 25.36
C MET A 45 -1.14 11.77 26.53
N VAL A 46 -0.71 10.83 27.36
CA VAL A 46 -1.42 10.42 28.58
C VAL A 46 -1.57 11.61 29.53
N VAL A 47 -0.51 12.41 29.72
CA VAL A 47 -0.58 13.63 30.56
C VAL A 47 -1.60 14.62 30.01
N LYS A 48 -1.63 14.85 28.69
CA LYS A 48 -2.64 15.71 28.04
C LYS A 48 -4.06 15.16 28.21
N MET A 49 -4.22 13.85 28.09
CA MET A 49 -5.51 13.17 28.24
C MET A 49 -6.07 13.29 29.66
N VAL A 50 -5.20 13.20 30.67
CA VAL A 50 -5.56 13.42 32.08
C VAL A 50 -5.85 14.90 32.36
N ALA A 51 -5.06 15.82 31.81
CA ALA A 51 -5.20 17.27 32.05
C ALA A 51 -6.44 17.88 31.38
N LEU A 52 -6.82 17.41 30.19
CA LEU A 52 -7.95 17.95 29.40
C LEU A 52 -9.25 17.17 29.61
N GLY A 53 -9.18 15.98 30.23
CA GLY A 53 -10.31 15.09 30.47
C GLY A 53 -10.75 14.30 29.22
N ILE A 54 -11.26 13.08 29.45
CA ILE A 54 -11.65 12.14 28.38
C ILE A 54 -13.03 12.51 27.77
N ILE A 55 -13.97 13.00 28.60
CA ILE A 55 -15.36 13.32 28.21
C ILE A 55 -15.78 14.66 28.86
N GLY A 56 -15.99 15.72 28.06
CA GLY A 56 -16.35 17.09 28.45
C GLY A 56 -16.48 18.07 27.26
N LYS A 57 -17.11 19.24 27.43
CA LYS A 57 -17.46 20.18 26.32
C LYS A 57 -16.25 20.81 25.57
N LYS A 58 -15.02 20.57 26.02
CA LYS A 58 -13.75 20.85 25.31
C LYS A 58 -12.85 19.59 25.27
N CYS A 59 -13.45 18.46 24.91
CA CYS A 59 -12.81 17.15 24.87
C CYS A 59 -11.53 17.13 24.05
N TYR A 60 -10.55 16.37 24.56
CA TYR A 60 -9.39 15.90 23.83
C TYR A 60 -9.73 15.21 22.48
N LEU A 61 -10.86 14.49 22.41
CA LEU A 61 -11.35 13.81 21.21
C LEU A 61 -12.05 14.71 20.17
N GLY A 62 -12.27 15.99 20.47
CA GLY A 62 -12.87 16.94 19.52
C GLY A 62 -11.90 17.38 18.41
N ASP A 63 -10.60 17.23 18.63
CA ASP A 63 -9.56 17.55 17.65
C ASP A 63 -9.18 16.28 16.86
N THR A 64 -9.40 16.31 15.54
CA THR A 64 -9.06 15.21 14.62
C THR A 64 -7.60 14.79 14.74
N TRP A 65 -6.71 15.75 15.01
CA TRP A 65 -5.27 15.49 15.12
C TRP A 65 -4.91 14.70 16.38
N ASN A 66 -5.56 15.00 17.50
CA ASN A 66 -5.37 14.23 18.75
C ASN A 66 -5.96 12.82 18.63
N ARG A 67 -7.06 12.66 17.87
CA ARG A 67 -7.67 11.35 17.61
C ARG A 67 -6.78 10.46 16.75
N LEU A 68 -6.10 11.03 15.75
CA LEU A 68 -5.09 10.32 14.95
C LEU A 68 -3.89 9.91 15.82
N ASP A 69 -3.39 10.81 16.67
CA ASP A 69 -2.23 10.50 17.52
C ASP A 69 -2.56 9.41 18.57
N PHE A 70 -3.79 9.39 19.10
CA PHE A 70 -4.28 8.27 19.93
C PHE A 70 -4.29 6.93 19.18
N PHE A 71 -4.79 6.90 17.93
CA PHE A 71 -4.82 5.68 17.12
C PHE A 71 -3.41 5.14 16.84
N ILE A 72 -2.44 6.02 16.58
CA ILE A 72 -1.04 5.66 16.35
C ILE A 72 -0.40 5.07 17.62
N VAL A 73 -0.66 5.64 18.80
CA VAL A 73 -0.15 5.08 20.07
C VAL A 73 -0.75 3.71 20.33
N MET A 74 -2.06 3.54 20.12
CA MET A 74 -2.73 2.25 20.29
C MET A 74 -2.20 1.19 19.33
N SER A 75 -1.96 1.53 18.06
CA SER A 75 -1.40 0.58 17.10
C SER A 75 0.03 0.17 17.45
N GLY A 76 0.85 1.08 17.98
CA GLY A 76 2.20 0.77 18.49
C GLY A 76 2.20 -0.12 19.73
N ILE A 77 1.25 0.06 20.66
CA ILE A 77 1.10 -0.82 21.84
C ILE A 77 0.69 -2.24 21.41
N VAL A 78 -0.20 -2.34 20.42
CA VAL A 78 -0.61 -3.64 19.86
C VAL A 78 0.58 -4.34 19.19
N GLU A 79 1.40 -3.61 18.42
CA GLU A 79 2.63 -4.15 17.83
C GLU A 79 3.55 -4.73 18.90
N TYR A 80 3.83 -3.97 19.98
CA TYR A 80 4.71 -4.41 21.06
C TYR A 80 4.15 -5.63 21.81
N SER A 81 2.83 -5.67 22.03
CA SER A 81 2.17 -6.77 22.74
C SER A 81 2.21 -8.09 21.97
N LEU A 82 2.14 -8.03 20.64
CA LEU A 82 2.18 -9.20 19.77
C LEU A 82 3.59 -9.72 19.54
N ASP A 83 4.59 -8.83 19.54
CA ASP A 83 6.00 -9.20 19.51
C ASP A 83 6.39 -10.03 20.75
N LEU A 84 5.88 -9.65 21.93
CA LEU A 84 6.05 -10.41 23.17
C LEU A 84 5.46 -11.84 23.12
N GLN A 85 4.41 -12.05 22.33
CA GLN A 85 3.77 -13.36 22.17
C GLN A 85 4.38 -14.20 21.04
N ASN A 86 5.41 -13.70 20.33
CA ASN A 86 6.03 -14.33 19.15
C ASN A 86 5.03 -14.67 18.02
N VAL A 87 3.88 -13.97 17.98
CA VAL A 87 2.88 -14.17 16.92
C VAL A 87 3.15 -13.15 15.82
N SER A 88 4.02 -13.51 14.88
CA SER A 88 4.43 -12.63 13.78
C SER A 88 3.41 -12.62 12.64
N LEU A 89 2.52 -11.62 12.62
CA LEU A 89 1.65 -11.36 11.47
C LEU A 89 2.33 -10.39 10.49
N SER A 90 2.31 -10.71 9.19
CA SER A 90 2.88 -9.84 8.15
C SER A 90 2.26 -8.43 8.16
N ALA A 91 1.00 -8.31 8.57
CA ALA A 91 0.28 -7.05 8.73
C ALA A 91 0.86 -6.11 9.81
N ILE A 92 1.62 -6.63 10.79
CA ILE A 92 2.26 -5.79 11.83
C ILE A 92 3.36 -4.91 11.23
N ARG A 93 4.03 -5.39 10.17
CA ARG A 93 5.10 -4.61 9.51
C ARG A 93 4.55 -3.32 8.91
N THR A 94 3.32 -3.35 8.39
CA THR A 94 2.63 -2.17 7.86
C THR A 94 2.34 -1.12 8.92
N VAL A 95 2.19 -1.50 10.20
CA VAL A 95 1.94 -0.55 11.30
C VAL A 95 3.14 0.39 11.50
N ARG A 96 4.36 -0.06 11.20
CA ARG A 96 5.57 0.77 11.27
C ARG A 96 5.53 1.96 10.31
N VAL A 97 4.75 1.89 9.22
CA VAL A 97 4.53 2.99 8.27
C VAL A 97 3.75 4.15 8.91
N LEU A 98 3.04 3.91 10.01
CA LEU A 98 2.38 4.97 10.78
C LEU A 98 3.36 5.78 11.65
N ARG A 99 4.58 5.27 11.91
CA ARG A 99 5.57 5.96 12.76
C ARG A 99 6.04 7.29 12.14
N PRO A 100 6.38 7.39 10.83
CA PRO A 100 6.64 8.68 10.18
C PRO A 100 5.45 9.65 10.21
N LEU A 101 4.21 9.16 10.19
CA LEU A 101 3.01 9.99 10.26
C LEU A 101 2.91 10.77 11.58
N LYS A 102 3.46 10.23 12.69
CA LYS A 102 3.55 10.95 13.98
C LYS A 102 4.41 12.23 13.88
N ALA A 103 5.45 12.22 13.04
CA ALA A 103 6.33 13.37 12.84
C ALA A 103 5.56 14.53 12.19
N ILE A 104 4.65 14.22 11.26
CA ILE A 104 3.75 15.18 10.60
C ILE A 104 2.81 15.83 11.64
N ASN A 105 2.22 15.04 12.55
CA ASN A 105 1.37 15.56 13.63
C ASN A 105 2.13 16.48 14.61
N ARG A 106 3.46 16.37 14.69
CA ARG A 106 4.28 17.18 15.60
C ARG A 106 4.65 18.53 15.00
N VAL A 107 4.90 18.61 13.70
CA VAL A 107 5.25 19.87 13.02
C VAL A 107 3.97 20.64 12.68
N PRO A 108 3.65 21.76 13.36
CA PRO A 108 2.43 22.52 13.07
C PRO A 108 2.39 23.02 11.63
N SER A 109 3.53 23.34 11.02
CA SER A 109 3.63 23.75 9.61
C SER A 109 3.17 22.66 8.64
N MET A 110 3.45 21.37 8.93
CA MET A 110 3.03 20.26 8.08
C MET A 110 1.53 19.99 8.20
N ARG A 111 0.96 20.15 9.41
CA ARG A 111 -0.49 20.03 9.64
C ARG A 111 -1.28 21.05 8.83
N ILE A 112 -0.78 22.29 8.73
CA ILE A 112 -1.41 23.33 7.90
C ILE A 112 -1.48 22.89 6.44
N LEU A 113 -0.37 22.38 5.89
CA LEU A 113 -0.32 21.90 4.51
C LEU A 113 -1.32 20.75 4.25
N VAL A 114 -1.39 19.77 5.17
CA VAL A 114 -2.32 18.65 5.04
C VAL A 114 -3.78 19.12 5.14
N ASN A 115 -4.11 20.01 6.07
CA ASN A 115 -5.47 20.58 6.15
C ASN A 115 -5.86 21.29 4.86
N LEU A 116 -4.96 22.12 4.30
CA LEU A 116 -5.22 22.80 3.03
C LEU A 116 -5.46 21.80 1.90
N LEU A 117 -4.70 20.71 1.85
CA LEU A 117 -4.90 19.65 0.87
C LEU A 117 -6.28 19.00 1.05
N LEU A 118 -6.63 18.61 2.29
CA LEU A 118 -7.93 18.01 2.61
C LEU A 118 -9.10 18.96 2.30
N ASP A 119 -8.93 20.27 2.49
CA ASP A 119 -9.95 21.29 2.16
C ASP A 119 -10.21 21.39 0.65
N THR A 120 -9.22 21.07 -0.20
CA THR A 120 -9.38 21.06 -1.66
C THR A 120 -9.94 19.74 -2.21
N LEU A 121 -9.82 18.64 -1.49
CA LEU A 121 -10.38 17.33 -1.88
C LEU A 121 -11.88 17.34 -2.21
N PRO A 122 -12.78 18.01 -1.45
CA PRO A 122 -14.21 18.01 -1.79
C PRO A 122 -14.50 18.64 -3.16
N MET A 123 -13.74 19.67 -3.58
CA MET A 123 -13.87 20.21 -4.94
C MET A 123 -13.40 19.22 -6.00
N LEU A 124 -12.32 18.49 -5.72
CA LEU A 124 -11.79 17.47 -6.62
C LEU A 124 -12.70 16.23 -6.71
N GLY A 125 -13.46 15.95 -5.64
CA GLY A 125 -14.39 14.83 -5.54
C GLY A 125 -15.45 14.83 -6.65
N ASN A 126 -15.95 16.00 -7.05
CA ASN A 126 -16.91 16.11 -8.14
C ASN A 126 -16.32 15.66 -9.49
N VAL A 127 -15.07 16.01 -9.76
CA VAL A 127 -14.35 15.61 -10.98
C VAL A 127 -14.01 14.13 -10.94
N LEU A 128 -13.58 13.62 -9.77
CA LEU A 128 -13.31 12.19 -9.58
C LEU A 128 -14.56 11.33 -9.75
N LEU A 129 -15.73 11.81 -9.32
CA LEU A 129 -16.99 11.10 -9.51
C LEU A 129 -17.33 10.97 -11.01
N LEU A 130 -17.19 12.04 -11.79
CA LEU A 130 -17.34 11.98 -13.25
C LEU A 130 -16.32 11.00 -13.86
N CYS A 131 -15.06 11.12 -13.45
CA CYS A 131 -13.97 10.24 -13.92
C CYS A 131 -14.25 8.76 -13.62
N PHE A 132 -14.80 8.46 -12.44
CA PHE A 132 -15.21 7.12 -12.04
C PHE A 132 -16.30 6.56 -12.97
N PHE A 133 -17.33 7.34 -13.31
CA PHE A 133 -18.35 6.90 -14.27
C PHE A 133 -17.79 6.64 -15.66
N VAL A 134 -16.88 7.50 -16.12
CA VAL A 134 -16.19 7.34 -17.42
C VAL A 134 -15.39 6.04 -17.43
N PHE A 135 -14.55 5.81 -16.42
CA PHE A 135 -13.80 4.55 -16.31
C PHE A 135 -14.69 3.34 -16.14
N PHE A 136 -15.84 3.46 -15.46
CA PHE A 136 -16.79 2.37 -15.34
C PHE A 136 -17.40 1.99 -16.69
N ILE A 137 -17.92 2.96 -17.45
CA ILE A 137 -18.54 2.69 -18.76
C ILE A 137 -17.50 2.10 -19.74
N PHE A 138 -16.34 2.76 -19.88
CA PHE A 138 -15.29 2.25 -20.77
C PHE A 138 -14.67 0.94 -20.27
N GLY A 139 -14.63 0.71 -18.96
CA GLY A 139 -14.18 -0.55 -18.37
C GLY A 139 -15.11 -1.71 -18.72
N ILE A 140 -16.43 -1.52 -18.59
CA ILE A 140 -17.42 -2.53 -18.97
C ILE A 140 -17.37 -2.81 -20.47
N ILE A 141 -17.32 -1.77 -21.30
CA ILE A 141 -17.18 -1.91 -22.76
C ILE A 141 -15.87 -2.64 -23.10
N GLY A 142 -14.77 -2.27 -22.45
CA GLY A 142 -13.45 -2.86 -22.68
C GLY A 142 -13.40 -4.35 -22.34
N VAL A 143 -13.99 -4.75 -21.21
CA VAL A 143 -14.09 -6.16 -20.83
C VAL A 143 -15.00 -6.91 -21.80
N GLN A 144 -16.14 -6.35 -22.21
CA GLN A 144 -17.04 -7.03 -23.15
C GLN A 144 -16.43 -7.22 -24.54
N LEU A 145 -15.62 -6.27 -25.02
CA LEU A 145 -15.00 -6.34 -26.34
C LEU A 145 -13.73 -7.19 -26.38
N TRP A 146 -12.90 -7.14 -25.33
CA TRP A 146 -11.57 -7.77 -25.33
C TRP A 146 -11.39 -8.88 -24.29
N ALA A 147 -12.46 -9.39 -23.69
CA ALA A 147 -12.40 -10.59 -22.86
C ALA A 147 -11.83 -11.77 -23.67
N GLY A 148 -10.72 -12.33 -23.20
CA GLY A 148 -10.10 -13.52 -23.79
C GLY A 148 -9.28 -13.30 -25.06
N LEU A 149 -9.57 -12.27 -25.87
CA LEU A 149 -8.88 -12.01 -27.15
C LEU A 149 -7.36 -11.78 -26.99
N LEU A 150 -6.95 -11.15 -25.89
CA LEU A 150 -5.55 -10.86 -25.58
C LEU A 150 -4.76 -12.09 -25.08
N ARG A 151 -5.44 -13.20 -24.78
CA ARG A 151 -4.82 -14.45 -24.33
C ARG A 151 -4.52 -15.40 -25.50
N ASN A 152 -4.90 -15.04 -26.72
CA ASN A 152 -4.57 -15.82 -27.90
C ASN A 152 -3.05 -15.89 -28.08
N ARG A 153 -2.53 -17.11 -27.99
CA ARG A 153 -1.16 -17.47 -28.35
C ARG A 153 -1.23 -18.41 -29.54
N CYS A 154 -0.21 -18.39 -30.40
CA CYS A 154 -0.06 -19.44 -31.40
C CYS A 154 0.23 -20.75 -30.65
N PHE A 155 -0.66 -21.73 -30.76
CA PHE A 155 -0.41 -23.08 -30.30
C PHE A 155 0.05 -23.93 -31.50
N LEU A 156 1.00 -24.82 -31.24
CA LEU A 156 1.41 -25.85 -32.19
C LEU A 156 0.37 -26.97 -32.13
N GLU A 157 -0.19 -27.33 -33.29
CA GLU A 157 -1.08 -28.48 -33.46
C GLU A 157 -0.45 -29.74 -32.84
N GLU A 158 -1.20 -30.50 -32.02
CA GLU A 158 -0.65 -31.69 -31.34
C GLU A 158 -0.18 -32.80 -32.29
N ASN A 159 -0.66 -32.81 -33.53
CA ASN A 159 -0.25 -33.75 -34.58
C ASN A 159 1.04 -33.34 -35.33
N LEU A 160 1.72 -32.26 -34.90
CA LEU A 160 3.03 -31.91 -35.46
C LEU A 160 4.08 -32.92 -34.98
N THR A 161 4.62 -33.68 -35.93
CA THR A 161 5.76 -34.57 -35.70
C THR A 161 6.91 -33.79 -35.05
N PHE A 162 7.74 -34.46 -34.23
CA PHE A 162 8.88 -33.83 -33.54
C PHE A 162 9.75 -32.97 -34.48
N VAL A 163 9.94 -33.41 -35.73
CA VAL A 163 10.70 -32.69 -36.76
C VAL A 163 10.06 -31.35 -37.14
N GLU A 164 8.74 -31.31 -37.28
CA GLU A 164 8.01 -30.09 -37.61
C GLU A 164 7.97 -29.13 -36.40
N ARG A 165 7.92 -29.69 -35.17
CA ARG A 165 8.00 -28.94 -33.91
C ARG A 165 9.36 -28.27 -33.73
N GLU A 166 10.46 -28.94 -34.08
CA GLU A 166 11.82 -28.36 -34.08
C GLU A 166 11.99 -27.25 -35.13
N ARG A 167 11.40 -27.41 -36.33
CA ARG A 167 11.47 -26.36 -37.37
C ARG A 167 10.72 -25.09 -37.01
N ILE A 168 9.56 -25.19 -36.35
CA ILE A 168 8.79 -24.00 -35.92
C ILE A 168 9.43 -23.32 -34.70
N GLN A 169 10.13 -24.06 -33.83
CA GLN A 169 10.91 -23.48 -32.72
C GLN A 169 12.08 -22.61 -33.24
N GLN A 170 12.64 -22.96 -34.39
CA GLN A 170 13.80 -22.30 -34.98
C GLN A 170 13.43 -21.15 -35.92
N ASP A 171 12.24 -21.21 -36.56
CA ASP A 171 11.64 -20.11 -37.32
C ASP A 171 10.10 -20.07 -37.11
N PRO A 172 9.60 -19.16 -36.24
CA PRO A 172 8.17 -19.03 -35.95
C PRO A 172 7.31 -18.62 -37.15
N SER A 173 7.92 -18.08 -38.22
CA SER A 173 7.23 -17.64 -39.45
C SER A 173 6.60 -18.81 -40.21
N ILE A 174 7.14 -20.02 -40.04
CA ILE A 174 6.73 -21.24 -40.75
C ILE A 174 5.30 -21.66 -40.34
N ALA A 175 4.88 -21.33 -39.11
CA ALA A 175 3.54 -21.62 -38.61
C ALA A 175 2.42 -20.96 -39.46
N ALA A 176 2.71 -19.85 -40.15
CA ALA A 176 1.75 -19.13 -40.98
C ALA A 176 1.55 -19.72 -42.40
N HIS A 177 2.32 -20.75 -42.79
CA HIS A 177 2.27 -21.38 -44.11
C HIS A 177 1.80 -22.85 -44.10
N LEU A 178 1.45 -23.39 -42.92
CA LEU A 178 0.88 -24.74 -42.82
C LEU A 178 -0.59 -24.75 -43.27
N PRO A 179 -1.01 -25.73 -44.10
CA PRO A 179 -2.39 -25.87 -44.55
C PRO A 179 -3.27 -26.25 -43.34
N GLY A 180 -4.11 -25.32 -42.89
CA GLY A 180 -4.87 -25.43 -41.64
C GLY A 180 -5.04 -24.10 -40.89
N SER A 181 -4.56 -22.98 -41.43
CA SER A 181 -4.67 -21.62 -40.86
C SER A 181 -6.10 -21.05 -40.75
N GLU A 182 -7.14 -21.87 -40.83
CA GLU A 182 -8.45 -21.48 -40.35
C GLU A 182 -8.38 -21.47 -38.83
N ILE A 183 -8.27 -20.28 -38.26
CA ILE A 183 -8.50 -20.01 -36.85
C ILE A 183 -9.78 -20.76 -36.46
N PRO A 184 -9.73 -21.87 -35.69
CA PRO A 184 -10.95 -22.44 -35.18
C PRO A 184 -11.55 -21.37 -34.30
N ALA A 185 -12.78 -20.94 -34.61
CA ALA A 185 -13.55 -20.09 -33.73
C ALA A 185 -13.47 -20.72 -32.34
N ALA A 186 -13.02 -19.96 -31.34
CA ALA A 186 -12.98 -20.41 -29.97
C ALA A 186 -14.35 -21.03 -29.65
N ASP A 187 -14.36 -22.36 -29.51
CA ASP A 187 -15.56 -23.09 -29.17
C ASP A 187 -16.14 -22.44 -27.92
N THR A 188 -17.38 -22.00 -28.06
CA THR A 188 -18.17 -21.51 -26.94
C THR A 188 -18.54 -22.74 -26.12
N GLU A 189 -17.58 -23.26 -25.36
CA GLU A 189 -17.83 -24.35 -24.43
C GLU A 189 -18.70 -23.79 -23.31
N SER A 190 -19.99 -24.08 -23.45
CA SER A 190 -21.02 -23.88 -22.45
C SER A 190 -20.68 -24.73 -21.23
N ASP A 191 -19.99 -24.15 -20.25
CA ASP A 191 -20.04 -24.67 -18.89
C ASP A 191 -21.39 -24.27 -18.28
N GLY A 192 -22.36 -25.13 -18.55
CA GLY A 192 -23.53 -25.29 -17.72
C GLY A 192 -23.16 -26.02 -16.42
N ILE A 193 -23.73 -25.49 -15.33
CA ILE A 193 -23.73 -25.93 -13.92
C ILE A 193 -22.65 -25.30 -13.04
#